data_AF-A0A0C3DCY7-F1
#
_entry.id   AF-A0A0C3DCY7-F1
#
_cell.length_a   1.000
_cell.length_b   1.000
_cell.length_c   1.000
_cell.angle_alpha   90.00
_cell.angle_beta   90.00
_cell.angle_gamma   90.00
#
_symmetry.space_group_name_H-M   'P 1'
#
loop_
_entity.id
_entity.type
_entity.pdbx_description
1 polymer ?
#
loop_
_entity_poly.entity_id
_entity_poly.type
_entity_poly.pdbx_seq_one_letter_code
_entity_poly.pdbx_strand_id
1 'polypeptide(L)'
;EFLQALRTAQLQLDAEKTRNRELEGKNAVLEANKPKRSKKKNIPEELAAYEVEIKTLAKKYGVMVEMYFPTTEAISQPTPLPLPAFNTADRCASPLAEGECLVAELDSILPDHIKRVRPSNHFQDVFASAMQTGCSDIIHKLRNNADNIFGLPKSHFVTTCKRLKVPAVIEMLGMKDASKPTYTIWFPFLFKDMRVNMRKPFSNWKPLSQILKMALWGQTSLADGYVRRGGPITNGQRWQVSAVTPGCIAWAATLSMFLLSPDSEFPGNGTGTVSKIMYRSVFREYKQLLVIKWADPHIQAIVAEMNKFIFGGPGKDNKSGTSANMAEDLTAQIDAALAAMDAAGLTDDDNAEEDPPQPVLSAPGSPLTSDENFADDPCIPNSTVSEHTLSEATATTS
;
A
#
# COMPACT_ATOMS: atom_id res chain seq x y z
N GLU A 1 -37.38 -5.84 48.50
CA GLU A 1 -37.03 -5.04 47.29
C GLU A 1 -35.98 -5.71 46.41
N PHE A 2 -34.69 -5.75 46.78
CA PHE A 2 -33.60 -6.23 45.89
C PHE A 2 -33.86 -7.59 45.18
N LEU A 3 -34.30 -8.63 45.91
CA LEU A 3 -34.65 -9.94 45.33
C LEU A 3 -35.80 -9.89 44.30
N GLN A 4 -36.72 -8.94 44.44
CA GLN A 4 -37.84 -8.74 43.52
C GLN A 4 -37.39 -8.01 42.25
N ALA A 5 -36.51 -7.01 42.38
CA ALA A 5 -35.86 -6.37 41.24
C ALA A 5 -35.00 -7.37 40.44
N LEU A 6 -34.24 -8.24 41.13
CA LEU A 6 -33.45 -9.29 40.50
C LEU A 6 -34.32 -10.29 39.72
N ARG A 7 -35.44 -10.74 40.30
CA ARG A 7 -36.40 -11.62 39.60
C ARG A 7 -37.00 -10.94 38.36
N THR A 8 -37.34 -9.67 38.43
CA THR A 8 -37.86 -8.90 37.27
C THR A 8 -36.82 -8.77 36.17
N ALA A 9 -35.56 -8.43 36.52
CA ALA A 9 -34.46 -8.32 35.57
C ALA A 9 -34.15 -9.66 34.87
N GLN A 10 -34.21 -10.77 35.61
CA GLN A 10 -34.03 -12.12 35.06
C GLN A 10 -35.11 -12.45 34.01
N LEU A 11 -36.38 -12.15 34.31
CA LEU A 11 -37.50 -12.38 33.39
C LEU A 11 -37.41 -11.50 32.12
N GLN A 12 -36.98 -10.24 32.26
CA GLN A 12 -36.74 -9.35 31.12
C GLN A 12 -35.59 -9.85 30.23
N LEU A 13 -34.49 -10.31 30.84
CA LEU A 13 -33.34 -10.86 30.13
C LEU A 13 -33.70 -12.12 29.31
N ASP A 14 -34.50 -13.02 29.87
CA ASP A 14 -34.89 -14.25 29.18
C ASP A 14 -35.98 -13.99 28.10
N ALA A 15 -36.82 -12.98 28.28
CA ALA A 15 -37.71 -12.48 27.22
C ALA A 15 -36.93 -11.89 26.02
N GLU A 16 -35.93 -11.04 26.25
CA GLU A 16 -35.12 -10.46 25.17
C GLU A 16 -34.16 -11.47 24.51
N LYS A 17 -33.67 -12.49 25.22
CA LYS A 17 -33.00 -13.66 24.59
C LYS A 17 -33.93 -14.40 23.62
N THR A 18 -35.20 -14.57 24.02
CA THR A 18 -36.21 -15.25 23.19
C THR A 18 -36.53 -14.43 21.95
N ARG A 19 -36.69 -13.11 22.12
CA ARG A 19 -36.90 -12.15 21.03
C ARG A 19 -35.73 -12.10 20.04
N ASN A 20 -34.49 -12.08 20.53
CA ASN A 20 -33.30 -12.11 19.67
C ASN A 20 -33.23 -13.38 18.82
N ARG A 21 -33.47 -14.58 19.40
CA ARG A 21 -33.55 -15.83 18.62
C ARG A 21 -34.64 -15.80 17.55
N GLU A 22 -35.79 -15.19 17.86
CA GLU A 22 -36.88 -15.03 16.88
C GLU A 22 -36.49 -14.06 15.75
N LEU A 23 -35.76 -12.98 16.07
CA LEU A 23 -35.22 -12.03 15.09
C LEU A 23 -34.09 -12.62 14.25
N GLU A 24 -33.19 -13.42 14.84
CA GLU A 24 -32.17 -14.20 14.12
C GLU A 24 -32.82 -15.19 13.14
N GLY A 25 -33.85 -15.91 13.59
CA GLY A 25 -34.64 -16.80 12.74
C GLY A 25 -35.33 -16.06 11.58
N LYS A 26 -35.99 -14.93 11.87
CA LYS A 26 -36.62 -14.07 10.85
C LYS A 26 -35.59 -13.52 9.87
N ASN A 27 -34.42 -13.08 10.34
CA ASN A 27 -33.33 -12.62 9.49
C ASN A 27 -32.76 -13.73 8.61
N ALA A 28 -32.54 -14.94 9.15
CA ALA A 28 -32.09 -16.09 8.36
C ALA A 28 -33.12 -16.47 7.27
N VAL A 29 -34.41 -16.45 7.60
CA VAL A 29 -35.51 -16.67 6.64
C VAL A 29 -35.59 -15.54 5.61
N LEU A 30 -35.34 -14.28 5.99
CA LEU A 30 -35.29 -13.15 5.06
C LEU A 30 -34.07 -13.21 4.14
N GLU A 31 -32.88 -13.56 4.62
CA GLU A 31 -31.68 -13.77 3.79
C GLU A 31 -31.88 -14.94 2.81
N ALA A 32 -32.45 -16.06 3.27
CA ALA A 32 -32.74 -17.22 2.42
C ALA A 32 -33.81 -16.91 1.36
N ASN A 33 -34.83 -16.10 1.70
CA ASN A 33 -35.89 -15.69 0.79
C ASN A 33 -35.63 -14.37 0.06
N LYS A 34 -34.45 -13.74 0.21
CA LYS A 34 -34.03 -12.68 -0.72
C LYS A 34 -33.99 -13.32 -2.10
N PRO A 35 -34.86 -12.91 -3.05
CA PRO A 35 -34.81 -13.47 -4.39
C PRO A 35 -33.42 -13.18 -4.96
N LYS A 36 -32.72 -14.22 -5.43
CA LYS A 36 -31.46 -14.09 -6.17
C LYS A 36 -31.73 -13.23 -7.39
N ARG A 37 -31.59 -11.91 -7.25
CA ARG A 37 -31.93 -10.92 -8.28
C ARG A 37 -31.02 -11.17 -9.48
N SER A 38 -31.55 -11.87 -10.48
CA SER A 38 -31.00 -11.85 -11.82
C SER A 38 -30.97 -10.39 -12.27
N LYS A 39 -29.79 -9.74 -12.25
CA LYS A 39 -29.63 -8.30 -12.57
C LYS A 39 -30.01 -7.94 -14.02
N LYS A 40 -30.48 -8.89 -14.84
CA LYS A 40 -31.21 -8.66 -16.09
C LYS A 40 -32.64 -8.11 -15.82
N LYS A 41 -32.73 -6.92 -15.22
CA LYS A 41 -33.92 -6.05 -15.31
C LYS A 41 -33.53 -4.78 -16.06
N ASN A 42 -34.03 -4.67 -17.29
CA ASN A 42 -34.09 -3.45 -18.09
C ASN A 42 -32.79 -2.60 -18.10
N ILE A 43 -31.65 -3.26 -18.30
CA ILE A 43 -30.42 -2.58 -18.72
C ILE A 43 -30.63 -2.23 -20.21
N PRO A 44 -30.59 -0.95 -20.62
CA PRO A 44 -30.66 -0.59 -22.04
C PRO A 44 -29.52 -1.23 -22.82
N GLU A 45 -29.79 -1.63 -24.07
CA GLU A 45 -28.84 -2.36 -24.92
C GLU A 45 -27.52 -1.60 -25.12
N GLU A 46 -27.61 -0.26 -25.23
CA GLU A 46 -26.46 0.67 -25.25
C GLU A 46 -25.55 0.52 -24.01
N LEU A 47 -26.09 0.36 -22.80
CA LEU A 47 -25.29 0.18 -21.59
C LEU A 47 -24.58 -1.19 -21.59
N ALA A 48 -25.26 -2.23 -22.08
CA ALA A 48 -24.70 -3.57 -22.17
C ALA A 48 -23.56 -3.64 -23.20
N ALA A 49 -23.67 -2.90 -24.31
CA ALA A 49 -22.61 -2.78 -25.31
C ALA A 49 -21.32 -2.17 -24.73
N TYR A 50 -21.44 -1.20 -23.82
CA TYR A 50 -20.30 -0.53 -23.19
C TYR A 50 -19.71 -1.26 -21.97
N GLU A 51 -20.31 -2.35 -21.48
CA GLU A 51 -19.92 -3.00 -20.22
C GLU A 51 -18.44 -3.44 -20.19
N VAL A 52 -17.87 -3.87 -21.33
CA VAL A 52 -16.45 -4.27 -21.46
C VAL A 52 -15.50 -3.07 -21.41
N GLU A 53 -15.90 -1.94 -21.98
CA GLU A 53 -15.13 -0.69 -21.98
C GLU A 53 -15.18 -0.06 -20.58
N ILE A 54 -16.35 0.04 -19.97
CA ILE A 54 -16.55 0.49 -18.58
C ILE A 54 -15.67 -0.33 -17.62
N LYS A 55 -15.66 -1.67 -17.73
CA LYS A 55 -14.77 -2.54 -16.95
C LYS A 55 -13.28 -2.27 -17.19
N THR A 56 -12.91 -1.89 -18.41
CA THR A 56 -11.50 -1.61 -18.75
C THR A 56 -11.04 -0.27 -18.20
N LEU A 57 -11.87 0.77 -18.34
CA LEU A 57 -11.64 2.11 -17.80
C LEU A 57 -11.64 2.11 -16.26
N ALA A 58 -12.56 1.36 -15.64
CA ALA A 58 -12.58 1.14 -14.19
C ALA A 58 -11.27 0.54 -13.65
N LYS A 59 -10.74 -0.50 -14.32
CA LYS A 59 -9.45 -1.09 -13.92
C LYS A 59 -8.26 -0.16 -14.18
N LYS A 60 -8.33 0.74 -15.18
CA LYS A 60 -7.35 1.82 -15.37
C LYS A 60 -7.43 2.84 -14.22
N TYR A 61 -8.62 3.36 -13.90
CA TYR A 61 -8.86 4.33 -12.84
C TYR A 61 -8.38 3.81 -11.47
N GLY A 62 -8.78 2.58 -11.13
CA GLY A 62 -8.44 1.85 -9.91
C GLY A 62 -6.95 1.59 -9.63
N VAL A 63 -6.07 1.90 -10.58
CA VAL A 63 -4.61 1.75 -10.47
C VAL A 63 -3.87 3.04 -10.81
N MET A 64 -4.37 3.84 -11.76
CA MET A 64 -3.69 5.03 -12.29
C MET A 64 -4.15 6.36 -11.73
N VAL A 65 -5.28 6.40 -11.00
CA VAL A 65 -5.93 7.67 -10.60
C VAL A 65 -6.38 7.62 -9.16
N GLU A 66 -7.19 6.64 -8.80
CA GLU A 66 -7.91 6.60 -7.54
C GLU A 66 -8.16 5.15 -7.13
N MET A 67 -7.73 4.76 -5.92
CA MET A 67 -7.76 3.37 -5.48
C MET A 67 -9.15 2.91 -5.07
N TYR A 68 -9.99 3.83 -4.59
CA TYR A 68 -11.32 3.52 -4.07
C TYR A 68 -12.39 4.23 -4.87
N PHE A 69 -13.47 3.53 -5.25
CA PHE A 69 -14.61 4.15 -5.92
C PHE A 69 -15.10 5.37 -5.08
N PRO A 70 -15.16 6.58 -5.67
CA PRO A 70 -15.75 7.75 -5.02
C PRO A 70 -17.23 7.51 -4.69
N THR A 71 -17.85 8.37 -3.88
CA THR A 71 -19.24 8.13 -3.47
C THR A 71 -20.22 8.35 -4.63
N THR A 72 -21.38 7.70 -4.57
CA THR A 72 -22.44 7.84 -5.58
C THR A 72 -22.89 9.30 -5.72
N GLU A 73 -22.90 10.05 -4.61
CA GLU A 73 -23.24 11.48 -4.59
C GLU A 73 -22.23 12.30 -5.37
N ALA A 74 -20.93 12.04 -5.22
CA ALA A 74 -19.87 12.69 -5.99
C ALA A 74 -19.94 12.31 -7.49
N ILE A 75 -20.05 11.02 -7.80
CA ILE A 75 -20.09 10.50 -9.19
C ILE A 75 -21.39 10.89 -9.92
N SER A 76 -22.40 11.41 -9.20
CA SER A 76 -23.61 11.98 -9.80
C SER A 76 -23.50 13.48 -10.10
N GLN A 77 -22.44 14.18 -9.65
CA GLN A 77 -22.26 15.61 -9.93
C GLN A 77 -21.83 15.87 -11.39
N PRO A 78 -22.18 17.04 -11.97
CA PRO A 78 -21.61 17.49 -13.23
C PRO A 78 -20.10 17.72 -13.10
N THR A 79 -19.37 17.74 -14.23
CA THR A 79 -17.94 18.10 -14.23
C THR A 79 -17.79 19.56 -13.78
N PRO A 80 -17.00 19.87 -12.74
CA PRO A 80 -16.85 21.23 -12.24
C PRO A 80 -16.07 22.12 -13.22
N LEU A 81 -16.46 23.40 -13.30
CA LEU A 81 -15.83 24.40 -14.17
C LEU A 81 -15.83 25.77 -13.46
N PRO A 82 -14.69 26.49 -13.38
CA PRO A 82 -13.35 26.07 -13.82
C PRO A 82 -12.77 24.97 -12.92
N LEU A 83 -11.82 24.20 -13.47
CA LEU A 83 -11.06 23.22 -12.69
C LEU A 83 -9.89 23.91 -11.96
N PRO A 84 -9.64 23.59 -10.68
CA PRO A 84 -8.40 23.97 -10.01
C PRO A 84 -7.17 23.40 -10.73
N ALA A 85 -6.05 24.14 -10.70
CA ALA A 85 -4.82 23.71 -11.38
C ALA A 85 -4.25 22.44 -10.74
N PHE A 86 -3.73 21.53 -11.57
CA PHE A 86 -3.45 20.13 -11.18
C PHE A 86 -2.59 19.97 -9.92
N ASN A 87 -1.65 20.87 -9.68
CA ASN A 87 -0.61 20.81 -8.65
C ASN A 87 -0.75 21.87 -7.54
N THR A 88 -1.96 22.35 -7.25
CA THR A 88 -2.19 23.31 -6.14
C THR A 88 -2.83 22.65 -4.92
N ALA A 89 -2.64 23.28 -3.75
CA ALA A 89 -3.26 22.86 -2.50
C ALA A 89 -4.80 22.97 -2.52
N ASP A 90 -5.35 23.85 -3.36
CA ASP A 90 -6.80 24.09 -3.50
C ASP A 90 -7.58 22.80 -3.76
N ARG A 91 -6.99 21.87 -4.52
CA ARG A 91 -7.55 20.54 -4.84
C ARG A 91 -7.85 19.69 -3.61
N CYS A 92 -7.20 19.97 -2.50
CA CYS A 92 -7.32 19.26 -1.22
C CYS A 92 -7.76 20.18 -0.08
N ALA A 93 -8.11 21.44 -0.35
CA ALA A 93 -8.44 22.45 0.66
C ALA A 93 -9.83 22.24 1.30
N SER A 94 -10.70 21.44 0.68
CA SER A 94 -11.97 21.02 1.26
C SER A 94 -12.45 19.68 0.68
N PRO A 95 -13.33 18.93 1.38
CA PRO A 95 -13.94 17.72 0.85
C PRO A 95 -14.78 17.93 -0.41
N LEU A 96 -15.29 19.16 -0.62
CA LEU A 96 -15.98 19.53 -1.85
C LEU A 96 -14.99 19.61 -3.03
N ALA A 97 -13.89 20.35 -2.85
CA ALA A 97 -12.83 20.46 -3.86
C ALA A 97 -12.17 19.10 -4.17
N GLU A 98 -12.00 18.23 -3.16
CA GLU A 98 -11.53 16.86 -3.34
C GLU A 98 -12.52 16.06 -4.22
N GLY A 99 -13.82 16.08 -3.89
CA GLY A 99 -14.86 15.41 -4.67
C GLY A 99 -14.97 15.93 -6.12
N GLU A 100 -14.93 17.25 -6.29
CA GLU A 100 -14.89 17.92 -7.59
C GLU A 100 -13.67 17.49 -8.42
N CYS A 101 -12.49 17.41 -7.80
CA CYS A 101 -11.28 16.90 -8.43
C CYS A 101 -11.39 15.43 -8.84
N LEU A 102 -12.03 14.57 -8.03
CA LEU A 102 -12.22 13.16 -8.35
C LEU A 102 -13.18 12.95 -9.54
N VAL A 103 -14.23 13.78 -9.65
CA VAL A 103 -15.15 13.79 -10.81
C VAL A 103 -14.41 14.24 -12.08
N ALA A 104 -13.60 15.30 -11.99
CA ALA A 104 -12.80 15.78 -13.11
C ALA A 104 -11.76 14.75 -13.57
N GLU A 105 -11.05 14.11 -12.64
CA GLU A 105 -10.11 13.02 -12.92
C GLU A 105 -10.81 11.81 -13.56
N LEU A 106 -12.03 11.48 -13.13
CA LEU A 106 -12.83 10.43 -13.76
C LEU A 106 -13.24 10.81 -15.19
N ASP A 107 -13.87 11.97 -15.39
CA ASP A 107 -14.29 12.43 -16.71
C ASP A 107 -13.11 12.61 -17.68
N SER A 108 -11.90 12.88 -17.18
CA SER A 108 -10.69 12.95 -18.02
C SER A 108 -10.31 11.62 -18.70
N ILE A 109 -10.72 10.47 -18.14
CA ILE A 109 -10.44 9.14 -18.72
C ILE A 109 -11.64 8.52 -19.45
N LEU A 110 -12.84 9.12 -19.34
CA LEU A 110 -14.06 8.59 -19.96
C LEU A 110 -14.25 9.17 -21.38
N PRO A 111 -14.43 8.33 -22.41
CA PRO A 111 -14.99 8.75 -23.69
C PRO A 111 -16.41 9.34 -23.53
N ASP A 112 -16.81 10.22 -24.44
CA ASP A 112 -18.05 11.00 -24.28
C ASP A 112 -19.34 10.16 -24.31
N HIS A 113 -19.34 9.00 -24.99
CA HIS A 113 -20.45 8.03 -24.89
C HIS A 113 -20.54 7.39 -23.50
N ILE A 114 -19.40 7.18 -22.83
CA ILE A 114 -19.35 6.67 -21.46
C ILE A 114 -19.73 7.77 -20.45
N LYS A 115 -19.32 9.02 -20.66
CA LYS A 115 -19.72 10.16 -19.80
C LYS A 115 -21.24 10.32 -19.69
N ARG A 116 -21.96 10.19 -20.83
CA ARG A 116 -23.44 10.25 -20.86
C ARG A 116 -24.11 9.25 -19.92
N VAL A 117 -23.47 8.09 -19.70
CA VAL A 117 -24.01 7.00 -18.89
C VAL A 117 -23.42 6.93 -17.47
N ARG A 118 -22.43 7.77 -17.14
CA ARG A 118 -21.82 7.90 -15.79
C ARG A 118 -22.86 8.04 -14.66
N PRO A 119 -23.92 8.85 -14.78
CA PRO A 119 -24.92 8.99 -13.71
C PRO A 119 -25.79 7.74 -13.50
N SER A 120 -25.74 6.74 -14.38
CA SER A 120 -26.58 5.55 -14.26
C SER A 120 -26.10 4.60 -13.15
N ASN A 121 -27.05 4.06 -12.38
CA ASN A 121 -26.78 3.04 -11.37
C ASN A 121 -26.05 1.81 -11.96
N HIS A 122 -26.29 1.49 -13.24
CA HIS A 122 -25.60 0.39 -13.92
C HIS A 122 -24.12 0.69 -14.15
N PHE A 123 -23.77 1.90 -14.63
CA PHE A 123 -22.37 2.33 -14.72
C PHE A 123 -21.69 2.25 -13.36
N GLN A 124 -22.31 2.78 -12.31
CA GLN A 124 -21.74 2.78 -10.96
C GLN A 124 -21.52 1.34 -10.42
N ASP A 125 -22.53 0.46 -10.52
CA ASP A 125 -22.43 -0.97 -10.18
C ASP A 125 -21.24 -1.66 -10.88
N VAL A 126 -21.14 -1.47 -12.21
CA VAL A 126 -20.14 -2.15 -13.05
C VAL A 126 -18.74 -1.58 -12.79
N PHE A 127 -18.60 -0.26 -12.70
CA PHE A 127 -17.32 0.43 -12.53
C PHE A 127 -16.73 0.14 -11.14
N ALA A 128 -17.51 0.26 -10.07
CA ALA A 128 -17.07 -0.06 -8.71
C ALA A 128 -16.67 -1.54 -8.56
N SER A 129 -17.49 -2.46 -9.11
CA SER A 129 -17.20 -3.89 -9.11
C SER A 129 -15.92 -4.21 -9.90
N ALA A 130 -15.71 -3.54 -11.04
CA ALA A 130 -14.54 -3.74 -11.89
C ALA A 130 -13.25 -3.18 -11.28
N MET A 131 -13.29 -2.03 -10.60
CA MET A 131 -12.18 -1.49 -9.80
C MET A 131 -11.75 -2.51 -8.75
N GLN A 132 -12.66 -2.93 -7.88
CA GLN A 132 -12.35 -3.86 -6.78
C GLN A 132 -11.80 -5.19 -7.31
N THR A 133 -12.47 -5.79 -8.30
CA THR A 133 -12.02 -7.05 -8.92
C THR A 133 -10.65 -6.91 -9.57
N GLY A 134 -10.40 -5.79 -10.28
CA GLY A 134 -9.09 -5.52 -10.89
C GLY A 134 -7.97 -5.32 -9.89
N CYS A 135 -8.26 -4.68 -8.76
CA CYS A 135 -7.32 -4.56 -7.65
C CYS A 135 -6.99 -5.95 -7.08
N SER A 136 -8.01 -6.78 -6.79
CA SER A 136 -7.84 -8.17 -6.33
C SER A 136 -7.04 -9.04 -7.32
N ASP A 137 -7.33 -8.95 -8.63
CA ASP A 137 -6.61 -9.66 -9.71
C ASP A 137 -5.10 -9.38 -9.70
N ILE A 138 -4.71 -8.16 -9.31
CA ILE A 138 -3.31 -7.72 -9.28
C ILE A 138 -2.67 -8.06 -7.95
N ILE A 139 -3.36 -7.81 -6.82
CA ILE A 139 -2.89 -8.16 -5.47
C ILE A 139 -2.54 -9.65 -5.36
N HIS A 140 -3.33 -10.54 -5.95
CA HIS A 140 -3.01 -11.97 -6.00
C HIS A 140 -1.66 -12.24 -6.71
N LYS A 141 -1.37 -11.55 -7.82
CA LYS A 141 -0.11 -11.67 -8.56
C LYS A 141 1.06 -11.08 -7.78
N LEU A 142 0.86 -9.94 -7.12
CA LEU A 142 1.87 -9.29 -6.28
C LEU A 142 2.27 -10.19 -5.11
N ARG A 143 1.32 -10.79 -4.39
CA ARG A 143 1.59 -11.76 -3.31
C ARG A 143 2.46 -12.93 -3.77
N ASN A 144 2.17 -13.48 -4.95
CA ASN A 144 2.94 -14.58 -5.54
C ASN A 144 4.35 -14.19 -5.99
N ASN A 145 4.74 -12.91 -5.91
CA ASN A 145 6.09 -12.41 -6.22
C ASN A 145 6.60 -11.43 -5.14
N ALA A 146 5.99 -11.41 -3.96
CA ALA A 146 6.35 -10.48 -2.88
C ALA A 146 7.78 -10.73 -2.37
N ASP A 147 8.25 -11.97 -2.50
CA ASP A 147 9.66 -12.34 -2.35
C ASP A 147 10.62 -11.48 -3.19
N ASN A 148 10.28 -11.22 -4.45
CA ASN A 148 11.09 -10.40 -5.37
C ASN A 148 10.93 -8.88 -5.15
N ILE A 149 9.85 -8.45 -4.47
CA ILE A 149 9.55 -7.03 -4.19
C ILE A 149 10.21 -6.59 -2.88
N PHE A 150 10.19 -7.45 -1.86
CA PHE A 150 10.71 -7.13 -0.52
C PHE A 150 12.10 -7.73 -0.24
N GLY A 151 12.61 -8.64 -1.08
CA GLY A 151 13.88 -9.33 -0.86
C GLY A 151 13.83 -10.35 0.30
N LEU A 152 12.64 -10.87 0.61
CA LEU A 152 12.41 -11.78 1.74
C LEU A 152 11.93 -13.16 1.26
N PRO A 153 12.20 -14.25 2.02
CA PRO A 153 11.69 -15.59 1.71
C PRO A 153 10.18 -15.63 1.42
N LYS A 154 9.80 -16.33 0.34
CA LYS A 154 8.39 -16.49 -0.11
C LYS A 154 7.45 -17.05 0.96
N SER A 155 7.99 -17.87 1.86
CA SER A 155 7.30 -18.40 3.05
C SER A 155 6.79 -17.32 4.01
N HIS A 156 7.27 -16.08 3.92
CA HIS A 156 6.74 -14.95 4.71
C HIS A 156 5.42 -14.38 4.15
N PHE A 157 5.10 -14.64 2.87
CA PHE A 157 3.94 -14.03 2.20
C PHE A 157 2.75 -14.98 1.95
N VAL A 158 2.88 -16.26 2.31
CA VAL A 158 1.76 -17.22 2.26
C VAL A 158 0.69 -16.86 3.31
N THR A 159 -0.58 -17.16 3.02
CA THR A 159 -1.75 -16.74 3.84
C THR A 159 -1.71 -17.24 5.29
N THR A 160 -1.04 -18.36 5.55
CA THR A 160 -0.87 -18.93 6.90
C THR A 160 0.26 -18.30 7.72
N CYS A 161 1.11 -17.46 7.10
CA CYS A 161 2.27 -16.90 7.76
C CYS A 161 1.89 -15.71 8.66
N LYS A 162 2.30 -15.76 9.93
CA LYS A 162 2.12 -14.66 10.88
C LYS A 162 3.18 -13.60 10.63
N ARG A 163 2.97 -12.75 9.62
CA ARG A 163 3.94 -11.71 9.17
C ARG A 163 4.51 -10.84 10.29
N LEU A 164 3.71 -10.51 11.31
CA LEU A 164 4.15 -9.82 12.54
C LEU A 164 5.09 -10.62 13.46
N LYS A 165 5.56 -11.81 13.05
CA LYS A 165 6.65 -12.56 13.69
C LYS A 165 7.96 -12.57 12.89
N VAL A 166 7.99 -11.94 11.71
CA VAL A 166 9.18 -11.88 10.85
C VAL A 166 9.91 -10.56 11.13
N PRO A 167 11.13 -10.56 11.73
CA PRO A 167 11.80 -9.33 12.15
C PRO A 167 11.96 -8.28 11.04
N ALA A 168 12.35 -8.71 9.84
CA ALA A 168 12.48 -7.80 8.69
C ALA A 168 11.15 -7.16 8.25
N VAL A 169 10.00 -7.83 8.45
CA VAL A 169 8.68 -7.24 8.16
C VAL A 169 8.29 -6.23 9.24
N ILE A 170 8.67 -6.48 10.50
CA ILE A 170 8.49 -5.55 11.63
C ILE A 170 9.31 -4.28 11.39
N GLU A 171 10.57 -4.44 10.98
CA GLU A 171 11.50 -3.36 10.62
C GLU A 171 11.01 -2.53 9.42
N MET A 172 10.64 -3.18 8.31
CA MET A 172 10.09 -2.50 7.12
C MET A 172 8.85 -1.65 7.42
N LEU A 173 8.01 -2.10 8.36
CA LEU A 173 6.82 -1.39 8.84
C LEU A 173 7.08 -0.39 9.97
N GLY A 174 8.28 -0.37 10.56
CA GLY A 174 8.68 0.57 11.62
C GLY A 174 8.02 0.32 12.98
N MET A 175 7.48 -0.88 13.22
CA MET A 175 6.79 -1.19 14.47
C MET A 175 7.79 -1.39 15.62
N LYS A 176 7.68 -0.54 16.65
CA LYS A 176 8.48 -0.64 17.89
C LYS A 176 8.07 -1.84 18.77
N ASP A 177 6.80 -2.24 18.69
CA ASP A 177 6.22 -3.35 19.46
C ASP A 177 5.25 -4.14 18.56
N ALA A 178 5.54 -5.41 18.34
CA ALA A 178 4.68 -6.30 17.54
C ALA A 178 3.50 -6.91 18.33
N SER A 179 3.47 -6.75 19.65
CA SER A 179 2.34 -7.15 20.51
C SER A 179 1.24 -6.08 20.56
N LYS A 180 1.63 -4.80 20.48
CA LYS A 180 0.74 -3.64 20.34
C LYS A 180 1.12 -2.82 19.09
N PRO A 181 0.91 -3.38 17.88
CA PRO A 181 1.41 -2.78 16.64
C PRO A 181 0.78 -1.41 16.35
N THR A 182 1.64 -0.40 16.27
CA THR A 182 1.32 0.94 15.75
C THR A 182 1.91 1.09 14.35
N TYR A 183 1.15 1.68 13.43
CA TYR A 183 1.55 1.87 12.04
C TYR A 183 1.59 3.36 11.72
N THR A 184 2.73 3.87 11.28
CA THR A 184 2.83 5.22 10.69
C THR A 184 2.45 5.16 9.21
N ILE A 185 1.92 6.27 8.68
CA ILE A 185 1.75 6.38 7.21
C ILE A 185 3.12 6.46 6.51
N TRP A 186 4.14 7.01 7.19
CA TRP A 186 5.52 7.09 6.70
C TRP A 186 6.36 5.94 7.25
N PHE A 187 5.96 4.72 6.89
CA PHE A 187 6.67 3.50 7.28
C PHE A 187 8.06 3.39 6.60
N PRO A 188 9.10 2.85 7.28
CA PRO A 188 10.48 2.86 6.82
C PRO A 188 10.72 2.36 5.40
N PHE A 189 9.98 1.34 4.94
CA PHE A 189 10.13 0.77 3.61
C PHE A 189 9.88 1.75 2.45
N LEU A 190 9.19 2.88 2.66
CA LEU A 190 9.10 3.93 1.62
C LEU A 190 10.40 4.72 1.44
N PHE A 191 11.33 4.64 2.39
CA PHE A 191 12.54 5.42 2.44
C PHE A 191 13.78 4.57 2.19
N LYS A 192 14.76 5.23 1.59
CA LYS A 192 16.05 4.65 1.19
C LYS A 192 16.78 4.13 2.41
N ASP A 193 17.31 2.91 2.30
CA ASP A 193 17.99 2.18 3.38
C ASP A 193 17.16 2.10 4.70
N MET A 194 15.82 2.07 4.57
CA MET A 194 14.82 2.05 5.64
C MET A 194 14.96 3.20 6.66
N ARG A 195 15.45 4.36 6.20
CA ARG A 195 15.74 5.53 7.02
C ARG A 195 14.80 6.68 6.70
N VAL A 196 13.84 6.92 7.60
CA VAL A 196 12.75 7.89 7.42
C VAL A 196 13.32 9.31 7.30
N ASN A 197 13.11 9.93 6.13
CA ASN A 197 13.55 11.27 5.82
C ASN A 197 12.44 12.02 5.09
N MET A 198 11.73 12.88 5.81
CA MET A 198 10.55 13.59 5.30
C MET A 198 10.85 14.67 4.26
N ARG A 199 12.13 15.06 4.07
CA ARG A 199 12.56 15.90 2.93
C ARG A 199 12.58 15.12 1.61
N LYS A 200 12.67 13.78 1.68
CA LYS A 200 12.85 12.90 0.52
C LYS A 200 11.92 11.67 0.60
N PRO A 201 10.58 11.86 0.61
CA PRO A 201 9.62 10.77 0.65
C PRO A 201 9.70 9.87 -0.59
N PHE A 202 9.22 8.62 -0.46
CA PHE A 202 9.25 7.59 -1.52
C PHE A 202 10.63 7.25 -2.09
N SER A 203 11.74 7.65 -1.44
CA SER A 203 13.10 7.43 -1.92
C SER A 203 13.46 5.95 -2.19
N ASN A 204 12.76 5.00 -1.57
CA ASN A 204 12.81 3.58 -1.97
C ASN A 204 11.82 3.31 -3.13
N TRP A 205 12.05 3.99 -4.27
CA TRP A 205 11.14 3.97 -5.41
C TRP A 205 11.16 2.64 -6.20
N LYS A 206 12.22 1.82 -6.06
CA LYS A 206 12.43 0.63 -6.89
C LYS A 206 11.38 -0.46 -6.61
N PRO A 207 11.05 -0.84 -5.36
CA PRO A 207 9.98 -1.80 -5.09
C PRO A 207 8.58 -1.30 -5.47
N LEU A 208 8.31 0.00 -5.28
CA LEU A 208 7.06 0.61 -5.76
C LEU A 208 6.95 0.51 -7.29
N SER A 209 8.08 0.65 -7.98
CA SER A 209 8.16 0.46 -9.44
C SER A 209 8.07 -1.00 -9.85
N GLN A 210 8.56 -1.97 -9.06
CA GLN A 210 8.33 -3.40 -9.31
C GLN A 210 6.84 -3.73 -9.20
N ILE A 211 6.15 -3.21 -8.17
CA ILE A 211 4.69 -3.34 -7.99
C ILE A 211 3.94 -2.81 -9.22
N LEU A 212 4.26 -1.59 -9.68
CA LEU A 212 3.62 -1.01 -10.87
C LEU A 212 3.99 -1.73 -12.17
N LYS A 213 5.26 -2.11 -12.35
CA LYS A 213 5.70 -2.84 -13.55
C LYS A 213 4.99 -4.19 -13.65
N MET A 214 4.81 -4.91 -12.53
CA MET A 214 3.97 -6.10 -12.47
C MET A 214 2.49 -5.83 -12.75
N ALA A 215 1.91 -4.76 -12.18
CA ALA A 215 0.50 -4.40 -12.38
C ALA A 215 0.17 -4.08 -13.85
N LEU A 216 1.11 -3.42 -14.54
CA LEU A 216 0.97 -2.98 -15.92
C LEU A 216 1.43 -4.05 -16.94
N TRP A 217 2.52 -4.77 -16.68
CA TRP A 217 3.20 -5.62 -17.68
C TRP A 217 3.25 -7.11 -17.33
N GLY A 218 2.84 -7.51 -16.12
CA GLY A 218 2.82 -8.90 -15.65
C GLY A 218 4.12 -9.36 -14.99
N GLN A 219 4.09 -10.46 -14.25
CA GLN A 219 5.22 -10.89 -13.40
C GLN A 219 6.55 -11.10 -14.15
N THR A 220 6.50 -11.53 -15.42
CA THR A 220 7.69 -11.76 -16.25
C THR A 220 8.43 -10.48 -16.63
N SER A 221 7.83 -9.29 -16.47
CA SER A 221 8.50 -8.01 -16.76
C SER A 221 9.56 -7.61 -15.72
N LEU A 222 9.71 -8.39 -14.65
CA LEU A 222 10.78 -8.23 -13.67
C LEU A 222 12.01 -9.13 -13.95
N ALA A 223 11.94 -10.02 -14.94
CA ALA A 223 13.06 -10.88 -15.29
C ALA A 223 14.18 -10.11 -16.00
N ASP A 224 15.43 -10.44 -15.69
CA ASP A 224 16.58 -9.86 -16.38
C ASP A 224 16.55 -10.19 -17.88
N GLY A 225 16.93 -9.20 -18.70
CA GLY A 225 16.90 -9.33 -20.16
C GLY A 225 15.48 -9.50 -20.75
N TYR A 226 14.40 -9.14 -20.04
CA TYR A 226 13.03 -9.26 -20.53
C TYR A 226 12.82 -8.50 -21.86
N VAL A 227 12.86 -9.26 -22.96
CA VAL A 227 12.40 -8.84 -24.28
C VAL A 227 11.08 -9.54 -24.55
N ARG A 228 10.00 -8.77 -24.66
CA ARG A 228 8.67 -9.32 -24.90
C ARG A 228 8.57 -9.95 -26.28
N ARG A 229 8.30 -11.27 -26.32
CA ARG A 229 8.01 -12.02 -27.55
C ARG A 229 6.57 -12.54 -27.50
N GLY A 230 5.65 -11.79 -28.09
CA GLY A 230 4.21 -12.13 -28.12
C GLY A 230 3.50 -12.02 -26.76
N GLY A 231 2.61 -12.97 -26.50
CA GLY A 231 1.78 -13.08 -25.29
C GLY A 231 0.54 -12.15 -25.27
N PRO A 232 -0.42 -12.39 -24.36
CA PRO A 232 -1.65 -11.59 -24.24
C PRO A 232 -1.40 -10.09 -24.05
N ILE A 233 -2.36 -9.26 -24.48
CA ILE A 233 -2.29 -7.80 -24.29
C ILE A 233 -2.22 -7.48 -22.79
N THR A 234 -1.15 -6.77 -22.40
CA THR A 234 -0.86 -6.39 -21.02
C THR A 234 -1.73 -5.21 -20.58
N ASN A 235 -1.84 -4.97 -19.27
CA ASN A 235 -2.65 -3.87 -18.74
C ASN A 235 -2.15 -2.50 -19.23
N GLY A 236 -0.83 -2.26 -19.21
CA GLY A 236 -0.24 -1.01 -19.73
C GLY A 236 -0.55 -0.74 -21.20
N GLN A 237 -0.63 -1.78 -22.05
CA GLN A 237 -1.12 -1.64 -23.43
C GLN A 237 -2.62 -1.39 -23.49
N ARG A 238 -3.43 -2.22 -22.82
CA ARG A 238 -4.90 -2.12 -22.83
C ARG A 238 -5.40 -0.78 -22.33
N TRP A 239 -4.69 -0.18 -21.38
CA TRP A 239 -4.99 1.11 -20.77
C TRP A 239 -4.26 2.28 -21.42
N GLN A 240 -3.36 2.02 -22.38
CA GLN A 240 -2.51 3.03 -23.03
C GLN A 240 -1.77 3.92 -22.02
N VAL A 241 -1.05 3.28 -21.08
CA VAL A 241 -0.29 3.97 -20.03
C VAL A 241 1.17 4.10 -20.47
N SER A 242 1.66 5.34 -20.53
CA SER A 242 3.02 5.72 -20.94
C SER A 242 3.86 6.38 -19.83
N ALA A 243 3.24 6.76 -18.71
CA ALA A 243 3.89 7.43 -17.58
C ALA A 243 3.22 7.07 -16.24
N VAL A 244 3.94 7.30 -15.13
CA VAL A 244 3.40 7.26 -13.77
C VAL A 244 2.63 8.55 -13.43
N THR A 245 1.75 8.44 -12.43
CA THR A 245 0.88 9.51 -11.91
C THR A 245 0.97 9.54 -10.38
N PRO A 246 0.52 10.61 -9.70
CA PRO A 246 0.35 10.61 -8.24
C PRO A 246 -0.47 9.41 -7.75
N GLY A 247 -1.58 9.12 -8.46
CA GLY A 247 -2.47 8.00 -8.15
C GLY A 247 -1.78 6.64 -8.16
N CYS A 248 -0.96 6.32 -9.17
CA CYS A 248 -0.31 5.00 -9.20
C CYS A 248 0.85 4.87 -8.20
N ILE A 249 1.57 5.96 -7.92
CA ILE A 249 2.64 5.94 -6.90
C ILE A 249 2.02 5.76 -5.51
N ALA A 250 0.97 6.50 -5.18
CA ALA A 250 0.18 6.33 -3.96
C ALA A 250 -0.37 4.90 -3.84
N TRP A 251 -0.98 4.37 -4.92
CA TRP A 251 -1.51 3.01 -4.97
C TRP A 251 -0.44 1.94 -4.68
N ALA A 252 0.76 2.09 -5.24
CA ALA A 252 1.87 1.18 -5.01
C ALA A 252 2.40 1.24 -3.57
N ALA A 253 2.47 2.44 -2.98
CA ALA A 253 2.87 2.64 -1.59
C ALA A 253 1.82 2.09 -0.59
N THR A 254 0.53 2.26 -0.86
CA THR A 254 -0.55 1.66 -0.06
C THR A 254 -0.53 0.13 -0.16
N LEU A 255 -0.25 -0.43 -1.35
CA LEU A 255 -0.13 -1.88 -1.51
C LEU A 255 1.14 -2.47 -0.92
N SER A 256 2.29 -1.78 -0.91
CA SER A 256 3.47 -2.29 -0.21
C SER A 256 3.24 -2.37 1.30
N MET A 257 2.59 -1.36 1.91
CA MET A 257 2.13 -1.43 3.30
C MET A 257 1.19 -2.63 3.52
N PHE A 258 0.18 -2.81 2.66
CA PHE A 258 -0.77 -3.92 2.77
C PHE A 258 -0.10 -5.31 2.67
N LEU A 259 0.83 -5.51 1.74
CA LEU A 259 1.51 -6.79 1.53
C LEU A 259 2.40 -7.18 2.73
N LEU A 260 2.95 -6.20 3.45
CA LEU A 260 3.69 -6.39 4.70
C LEU A 260 2.77 -6.60 5.92
N SER A 261 1.69 -5.81 6.02
CA SER A 261 0.71 -5.86 7.12
C SER A 261 0.10 -7.26 7.34
N PRO A 262 -0.44 -7.60 8.52
CA PRO A 262 -1.01 -8.93 8.82
C PRO A 262 -2.24 -9.33 7.98
N ASP A 263 -2.84 -8.44 7.19
CA ASP A 263 -4.16 -8.66 6.61
C ASP A 263 -4.22 -9.70 5.48
N SER A 264 -5.20 -10.59 5.56
CA SER A 264 -5.40 -11.70 4.62
C SER A 264 -6.10 -11.27 3.33
N GLU A 265 -6.87 -10.18 3.33
CA GLU A 265 -7.67 -9.70 2.19
C GLU A 265 -7.63 -8.17 2.11
N PHE A 266 -7.71 -7.62 0.89
CA PHE A 266 -7.67 -6.16 0.71
C PHE A 266 -9.06 -5.56 0.94
N PRO A 267 -9.23 -4.67 1.94
CA PRO A 267 -10.55 -4.27 2.41
C PRO A 267 -11.21 -3.27 1.46
N GLY A 268 -12.35 -3.63 0.87
CA GLY A 268 -13.12 -2.74 -0.02
C GLY A 268 -13.69 -1.49 0.68
N ASN A 269 -13.90 -1.53 2.00
CA ASN A 269 -14.23 -0.33 2.78
C ASN A 269 -12.99 0.56 3.03
N GLY A 270 -11.78 0.02 2.94
CA GLY A 270 -10.52 0.71 3.15
C GLY A 270 -9.88 0.53 4.53
N THR A 271 -10.36 -0.37 5.39
CA THR A 271 -9.81 -0.59 6.75
C THR A 271 -9.44 -2.05 6.99
N GLY A 272 -8.19 -2.31 7.40
CA GLY A 272 -7.68 -3.65 7.69
C GLY A 272 -8.47 -4.36 8.79
N THR A 273 -8.83 -5.63 8.55
CA THR A 273 -9.54 -6.46 9.52
C THR A 273 -8.67 -6.79 10.74
N VAL A 274 -7.38 -7.03 10.54
CA VAL A 274 -6.41 -7.40 11.59
C VAL A 274 -5.58 -6.20 12.02
N SER A 275 -4.93 -5.50 11.10
CA SER A 275 -4.05 -4.36 11.42
C SER A 275 -4.79 -3.09 11.88
N LYS A 276 -6.07 -2.95 11.51
CA LYS A 276 -6.86 -1.71 11.61
C LYS A 276 -6.31 -0.52 10.81
N ILE A 277 -5.32 -0.73 9.93
CA ILE A 277 -4.79 0.31 9.03
C ILE A 277 -5.93 0.83 8.14
N MET A 278 -6.11 2.14 8.11
CA MET A 278 -7.05 2.82 7.21
C MET A 278 -6.40 3.07 5.85
N TYR A 279 -6.21 2.02 5.05
CA TYR A 279 -5.61 2.08 3.71
C TYR A 279 -6.25 3.14 2.78
N ARG A 280 -7.56 3.44 2.93
CA ARG A 280 -8.20 4.56 2.20
C ARG A 280 -7.60 5.91 2.57
N SER A 281 -7.38 6.17 3.85
CA SER A 281 -6.68 7.37 4.31
C SER A 281 -5.23 7.36 3.82
N VAL A 282 -4.50 6.26 4.06
CA VAL A 282 -3.09 6.09 3.61
C VAL A 282 -2.93 6.43 2.12
N PHE A 283 -3.80 5.90 1.25
CA PHE A 283 -3.81 6.22 -0.17
C PHE A 283 -4.04 7.72 -0.44
N ARG A 284 -5.06 8.31 0.20
CA ARG A 284 -5.40 9.72 0.02
C ARG A 284 -4.24 10.63 0.45
N GLU A 285 -3.66 10.42 1.63
CA GLU A 285 -2.56 11.26 2.13
C GLU A 285 -1.34 11.21 1.20
N TYR A 286 -0.99 10.02 0.66
CA TYR A 286 0.06 9.90 -0.34
C TYR A 286 -0.29 10.63 -1.65
N LYS A 287 -1.51 10.43 -2.18
CA LYS A 287 -1.99 11.08 -3.41
C LYS A 287 -1.98 12.60 -3.26
N GLN A 288 -2.45 13.13 -2.13
CA GLN A 288 -2.46 14.54 -1.78
C GLN A 288 -1.04 15.13 -1.75
N LEU A 289 -0.10 14.50 -1.04
CA LEU A 289 1.29 14.98 -1.02
C LEU A 289 1.91 14.95 -2.42
N LEU A 290 1.71 13.87 -3.18
CA LEU A 290 2.23 13.73 -4.55
C LEU A 290 1.60 14.71 -5.54
N VAL A 291 0.35 15.12 -5.33
CA VAL A 291 -0.34 16.15 -6.12
C VAL A 291 0.22 17.55 -5.79
N ILE A 292 0.29 17.90 -4.51
CA ILE A 292 0.77 19.22 -4.05
C ILE A 292 2.26 19.42 -4.39
N LYS A 293 3.08 18.39 -4.16
CA LYS A 293 4.52 18.40 -4.45
C LYS A 293 4.84 17.81 -5.83
N TRP A 294 3.91 17.78 -6.78
CA TRP A 294 4.19 17.16 -8.09
C TRP A 294 5.33 17.84 -8.85
N ALA A 295 5.49 19.16 -8.69
CA ALA A 295 6.55 19.94 -9.32
C ALA A 295 7.89 19.97 -8.54
N ASP A 296 7.97 19.29 -7.39
CA ASP A 296 9.17 19.24 -6.55
C ASP A 296 10.32 18.48 -7.26
N PRO A 297 11.58 18.96 -7.20
CA PRO A 297 12.71 18.33 -7.88
C PRO A 297 12.98 16.87 -7.47
N HIS A 298 12.80 16.52 -6.19
CA HIS A 298 12.99 15.16 -5.68
C HIS A 298 11.84 14.24 -6.13
N ILE A 299 10.59 14.73 -6.13
CA ILE A 299 9.45 13.99 -6.69
C ILE A 299 9.62 13.79 -8.20
N GLN A 300 10.05 14.80 -8.95
CA GLN A 300 10.32 14.67 -10.39
C GLN A 300 11.48 13.72 -10.69
N ALA A 301 12.54 13.71 -9.88
CA ALA A 301 13.64 12.75 -10.00
C ALA A 301 13.16 11.30 -9.79
N ILE A 302 12.30 11.06 -8.79
CA ILE A 302 11.63 9.77 -8.60
C ILE A 302 10.76 9.43 -9.82
N VAL A 303 9.90 10.34 -10.27
CA VAL A 303 9.01 10.13 -11.43
C VAL A 303 9.81 9.76 -12.69
N ALA A 304 10.95 10.40 -12.93
CA ALA A 304 11.83 10.08 -14.05
C ALA A 304 12.41 8.66 -13.96
N GLU A 305 12.97 8.26 -12.82
CA GLU A 305 13.53 6.92 -12.60
C GLU A 305 12.44 5.81 -12.58
N MET A 306 11.27 6.08 -11.99
CA MET A 306 10.11 5.19 -12.08
C MET A 306 9.64 5.00 -13.53
N ASN A 307 9.50 6.09 -14.30
CA ASN A 307 9.12 6.04 -15.71
C ASN A 307 10.13 5.23 -16.53
N LYS A 308 11.42 5.53 -16.38
CA LYS A 308 12.54 4.83 -17.02
C LYS A 308 12.54 3.34 -16.71
N PHE A 309 12.31 2.93 -15.46
CA PHE A 309 12.26 1.52 -15.11
C PHE A 309 10.98 0.80 -15.58
N ILE A 310 9.82 1.46 -15.55
CA ILE A 310 8.53 0.84 -15.86
C ILE A 310 8.27 0.77 -17.38
N PHE A 311 8.61 1.83 -18.11
CA PHE A 311 8.31 1.99 -19.55
C PHE A 311 9.56 1.96 -20.45
N GLY A 312 10.75 2.18 -19.91
CA GLY A 312 12.00 2.12 -20.66
C GLY A 312 12.38 0.69 -21.08
N GLY A 313 13.08 0.59 -22.22
CA GLY A 313 13.72 -0.64 -22.66
C GLY A 313 14.91 -1.04 -21.79
N PRO A 314 15.42 -2.28 -21.90
CA PRO A 314 16.53 -2.76 -21.09
C PRO A 314 17.85 -2.02 -21.41
N GLY A 315 18.23 -1.04 -20.60
CA GLY A 315 19.53 -0.38 -20.70
C GLY A 315 19.82 0.73 -19.66
N LYS A 316 20.84 0.48 -18.82
CA LYS A 316 21.61 1.46 -17.99
C LYS A 316 20.89 2.11 -16.79
N ASP A 317 21.08 1.52 -15.60
CA ASP A 317 20.87 2.12 -14.28
C ASP A 317 22.21 2.17 -13.49
N ASN A 318 22.41 3.19 -12.64
CA ASN A 318 23.50 3.29 -11.63
C ASN A 318 22.91 3.69 -10.26
N LYS A 319 23.63 3.49 -9.14
CA LYS A 319 23.11 3.54 -7.74
C LYS A 319 23.98 4.38 -6.78
N SER A 320 23.42 4.87 -5.65
CA SER A 320 24.13 5.09 -4.36
C SER A 320 23.20 5.38 -3.14
N GLY A 321 23.69 5.30 -1.89
CA GLY A 321 23.04 5.51 -0.56
C GLY A 321 22.88 7.00 -0.12
N THR A 322 22.41 7.45 1.07
CA THR A 322 21.59 6.87 2.18
C THR A 322 20.50 7.94 2.61
N SER A 323 20.11 8.43 3.82
CA SER A 323 20.44 8.26 5.27
C SER A 323 19.32 8.80 6.23
N ALA A 324 19.59 8.85 7.55
CA ALA A 324 18.70 8.80 8.75
C ALA A 324 18.47 10.12 9.52
N ASN A 325 17.65 10.26 10.59
CA ASN A 325 16.41 9.62 11.14
C ASN A 325 15.91 10.45 12.37
N MET A 326 14.62 10.41 12.74
CA MET A 326 14.00 10.59 14.10
C MET A 326 12.45 10.68 13.94
N ALA A 327 11.65 10.76 15.02
CA ALA A 327 10.16 10.77 15.01
C ALA A 327 9.59 11.46 16.30
N GLU A 328 8.28 11.59 16.61
CA GLU A 328 7.04 10.94 16.12
C GLU A 328 5.73 11.65 16.58
N ASP A 329 4.86 12.15 15.68
CA ASP A 329 3.39 12.28 15.89
C ASP A 329 2.65 12.44 14.54
N LEU A 330 1.37 12.03 14.45
CA LEU A 330 0.72 11.59 13.19
C LEU A 330 0.07 12.69 12.33
N THR A 331 -0.54 13.72 12.89
CA THR A 331 -1.09 14.84 12.06
C THR A 331 0.04 15.75 11.59
N ALA A 332 0.94 16.11 12.51
CA ALA A 332 2.14 16.89 12.22
C ALA A 332 3.07 16.21 11.20
N GLN A 333 2.98 14.88 11.01
CA GLN A 333 3.79 14.12 10.04
C GLN A 333 3.56 14.50 8.57
N ILE A 334 2.40 15.06 8.21
CA ILE A 334 2.12 15.50 6.83
C ILE A 334 2.56 16.94 6.64
N ASP A 335 2.19 17.83 7.57
CA ASP A 335 2.64 19.23 7.54
C ASP A 335 4.17 19.32 7.60
N ALA A 336 4.81 18.50 8.43
CA ALA A 336 6.27 18.38 8.48
C ALA A 336 6.86 17.77 7.20
N ALA A 337 6.14 16.95 6.43
CA ALA A 337 6.62 16.48 5.13
C ALA A 337 6.59 17.61 4.09
N LEU A 338 5.45 18.30 3.98
CA LEU A 338 5.28 19.42 3.07
C LEU A 338 6.29 20.54 3.39
N ALA A 339 6.38 20.94 4.67
CA ALA A 339 7.30 21.98 5.14
C ALA A 339 8.77 21.57 5.10
N ALA A 340 9.12 20.29 5.29
CA ALA A 340 10.52 19.85 5.17
C ALA A 340 10.99 19.84 3.71
N MET A 341 10.10 19.61 2.76
CA MET A 341 10.38 19.77 1.32
C MET A 341 10.51 21.27 0.96
N ASP A 342 9.57 22.12 1.41
CA ASP A 342 9.66 23.58 1.19
C ASP A 342 10.92 24.20 1.80
N ALA A 343 11.31 23.77 3.00
CA ALA A 343 12.54 24.23 3.66
C ALA A 343 13.82 23.72 2.98
N ALA A 344 13.75 22.67 2.16
CA ALA A 344 14.89 22.21 1.35
C ALA A 344 15.03 23.01 0.05
N GLY A 345 13.91 23.39 -0.58
CA GLY A 345 13.90 24.24 -1.79
C GLY A 345 14.36 25.69 -1.58
N LEU A 346 14.71 26.06 -0.34
CA LEU A 346 15.32 27.35 0.02
C LEU A 346 16.82 27.22 0.38
N THR A 347 17.40 26.02 0.27
CA THR A 347 18.81 25.74 0.59
C THR A 347 19.55 25.05 -0.56
N ASP A 348 19.27 25.47 -1.81
CA ASP A 348 20.14 25.18 -2.96
C ASP A 348 21.31 26.18 -2.97
N ASP A 349 22.26 25.98 -2.06
CA ASP A 349 23.61 26.58 -2.12
C ASP A 349 24.65 25.49 -1.86
N ASP A 350 24.59 24.44 -2.69
CA ASP A 350 25.56 23.34 -2.76
C ASP A 350 26.88 23.86 -3.35
N ASN A 351 27.62 24.65 -2.56
CA ASN A 351 29.01 25.02 -2.82
C ASN A 351 29.87 24.68 -1.60
N ALA A 352 31.04 24.13 -1.85
CA ALA A 352 31.71 23.28 -0.87
C ALA A 352 32.65 24.03 0.09
N GLU A 353 32.72 23.56 1.34
CA GLU A 353 33.96 23.55 2.10
C GLU A 353 34.01 22.31 3.03
N GLU A 354 35.03 21.47 2.86
CA GLU A 354 35.37 20.40 3.81
C GLU A 354 36.26 21.01 4.91
N ASP A 355 35.70 21.26 6.10
CA ASP A 355 36.48 21.75 7.25
C ASP A 355 37.34 20.60 7.84
N PRO A 356 38.70 20.71 7.83
CA PRO A 356 39.57 19.63 8.30
C PRO A 356 39.53 19.45 9.83
N PRO A 357 39.89 18.25 10.33
CA PRO A 357 39.76 17.94 11.76
C PRO A 357 40.67 18.80 12.65
N GLN A 358 40.04 19.61 13.51
CA GLN A 358 40.69 20.42 14.54
C GLN A 358 41.52 19.56 15.53
N PRO A 359 42.70 20.03 15.98
CA PRO A 359 43.61 19.24 16.81
C PRO A 359 43.20 19.17 18.29
N VAL A 360 43.48 18.03 18.94
CA VAL A 360 43.21 17.82 20.37
C VAL A 360 44.23 18.55 21.24
N LEU A 361 43.78 19.57 21.97
CA LEU A 361 44.57 20.22 23.03
C LEU A 361 44.67 19.32 24.27
N SER A 362 45.90 19.07 24.74
CA SER A 362 46.22 18.22 25.89
C SER A 362 46.87 19.03 27.01
N ALA A 363 46.53 18.76 28.28
CA ALA A 363 47.34 18.94 29.53
C ALA A 363 46.43 19.01 30.79
N PRO A 364 46.96 18.80 32.01
CA PRO A 364 47.96 17.80 32.42
C PRO A 364 47.62 17.13 33.79
N GLY A 365 48.38 16.09 34.19
CA GLY A 365 48.58 15.75 35.62
C GLY A 365 48.16 14.34 36.09
N SER A 366 49.15 13.47 36.30
CA SER A 366 49.07 12.16 37.00
C SER A 366 49.18 12.34 38.55
N PRO A 367 49.32 11.33 39.46
CA PRO A 367 49.87 9.95 39.29
C PRO A 367 49.29 8.78 40.14
N LEU A 368 49.81 7.56 39.89
CA LEU A 368 49.86 6.33 40.75
C LEU A 368 48.49 5.67 41.09
N THR A 369 48.33 4.35 41.23
CA THR A 369 49.20 3.15 41.39
C THR A 369 48.85 2.09 40.30
N SER A 370 49.64 1.07 39.90
CA SER A 370 50.20 -0.09 40.64
C SER A 370 49.09 -0.95 41.31
N ASP A 371 48.97 -2.28 41.15
CA ASP A 371 49.86 -3.33 40.61
C ASP A 371 49.07 -4.56 40.08
N GLU A 372 49.75 -5.47 39.34
CA GLU A 372 49.54 -6.95 39.32
C GLU A 372 48.17 -7.57 38.88
N ASN A 373 48.04 -8.86 38.49
CA ASN A 373 48.90 -9.85 37.78
C ASN A 373 47.99 -11.04 37.31
N PHE A 374 48.48 -11.94 36.44
CA PHE A 374 47.87 -13.26 36.07
C PHE A 374 46.48 -13.25 35.35
N ALA A 375 46.09 -14.26 34.56
CA ALA A 375 46.79 -15.43 33.98
C ALA A 375 46.13 -15.84 32.64
N ASP A 376 46.83 -16.70 31.88
CA ASP A 376 46.34 -17.31 30.64
C ASP A 376 45.29 -18.43 30.83
N ASP A 377 44.67 -18.76 29.69
CA ASP A 377 44.52 -20.11 29.11
C ASP A 377 43.08 -20.64 28.90
N PRO A 378 42.79 -21.32 27.76
CA PRO A 378 41.44 -21.68 27.35
C PRO A 378 41.05 -23.13 27.71
N CYS A 379 39.77 -23.46 27.58
CA CYS A 379 39.34 -24.86 27.56
C CYS A 379 38.19 -25.14 26.58
N ILE A 380 38.51 -25.89 25.52
CA ILE A 380 37.55 -26.66 24.71
C ILE A 380 37.71 -28.12 25.14
N PRO A 381 36.60 -28.84 25.39
CA PRO A 381 36.56 -30.24 24.94
C PRO A 381 35.48 -30.50 23.87
N ASN A 382 35.71 -31.58 23.12
CA ASN A 382 34.92 -32.03 21.98
C ASN A 382 33.79 -33.01 22.37
N SER A 383 33.08 -33.52 21.34
CA SER A 383 32.22 -34.72 21.35
C SER A 383 30.74 -34.44 21.71
N THR A 384 29.75 -35.15 21.14
CA THR A 384 29.82 -36.46 20.47
C THR A 384 28.94 -36.55 19.20
N VAL A 385 29.39 -37.37 18.25
CA VAL A 385 28.62 -37.76 17.05
C VAL A 385 27.47 -38.70 17.42
N SER A 386 26.35 -38.59 16.73
CA SER A 386 25.35 -39.67 16.67
C SER A 386 24.74 -39.71 15.27
N GLU A 387 25.27 -40.60 14.43
CA GLU A 387 24.60 -40.99 13.20
C GLU A 387 23.34 -41.78 13.56
N HIS A 388 22.27 -41.63 12.78
CA HIS A 388 21.15 -42.56 12.84
C HIS A 388 20.74 -42.96 11.42
N THR A 389 21.48 -43.92 10.87
CA THR A 389 21.00 -44.74 9.76
C THR A 389 19.78 -45.54 10.20
N LEU A 390 18.84 -45.73 9.26
CA LEU A 390 17.77 -46.71 9.33
C LEU A 390 17.36 -47.03 7.90
N SER A 391 17.36 -48.32 7.54
CA SER A 391 17.18 -48.77 6.16
C SER A 391 15.75 -49.21 5.88
N GLU A 392 15.34 -49.02 4.62
CA GLU A 392 14.70 -50.04 3.79
C GLU A 392 13.50 -50.84 4.37
N ALA A 393 12.32 -50.57 3.82
CA ALA A 393 11.22 -51.54 3.79
C ALA A 393 10.54 -51.48 2.42
N THR A 394 10.70 -52.53 1.62
CA THR A 394 9.98 -52.73 0.34
C THR A 394 8.64 -53.41 0.60
N ALA A 395 7.60 -52.99 -0.11
CA ALA A 395 6.32 -53.68 -0.16
C ALA A 395 5.70 -53.53 -1.56
N THR A 396 5.46 -54.65 -2.23
CA THR A 396 4.79 -54.76 -3.53
C THR A 396 3.54 -55.63 -3.35
N THR A 397 2.64 -55.64 -4.34
CA THR A 397 1.29 -56.25 -4.34
C THR A 397 0.22 -55.42 -3.60
N SER A 398 -1.02 -55.34 -4.08
CA SER A 398 -1.63 -55.98 -5.26
C SER A 398 -2.20 -54.96 -6.24
#